data_AF-A0A957B6N2-F1
#
_entry.id   AF-A0A957B6N2-F1
#
_cell.length_a   1.000
_cell.length_b   1.000
_cell.length_c   1.000
_cell.angle_alpha   90.00
_cell.angle_beta   90.00
_cell.angle_gamma   90.00
#
_symmetry.space_group_name_H-M   'P 1'
#
loop_
_entity.id
_entity.type
_entity.pdbx_description
1 polymer ?
#
loop_
_entity_poly.entity_id
_entity_poly.type
_entity_poly.pdbx_seq_one_letter_code
_entity_poly.pdbx_strand_id
1 'polypeptide(L)' 'MLDHIVASRALLAYYQGTQIHNEIVPDESGAFHTDAKFPESDHAPVVATFELE' A
#
# COMPACT_ATOMS: atom_id res chain seq x y z
N MET A 1 -3.42 6.60 6.62
CA MET A 1 -3.67 5.35 5.87
C MET A 1 -4.68 4.49 6.62
N LEU A 2 -5.81 4.16 5.98
CA LEU A 2 -6.91 3.36 6.56
C LEU A 2 -7.36 2.26 5.59
N ASP A 3 -6.46 1.83 4.71
CA ASP A 3 -6.73 0.91 3.61
C ASP A 3 -6.52 -0.54 4.06
N HIS A 4 -7.44 -1.43 3.65
CA HIS A 4 -7.49 -2.80 4.15
C HIS A 4 -7.72 -3.80 3.01
N ILE A 5 -7.12 -4.98 3.15
CA ILE A 5 -7.41 -6.15 2.33
C ILE A 5 -8.18 -7.14 3.19
N VAL A 6 -9.42 -7.45 2.80
CA VAL A 6 -10.27 -8.42 3.48
C VAL A 6 -10.37 -9.66 2.60
N ALA A 7 -9.92 -10.80 3.13
CA ALA A 7 -9.93 -12.08 2.42
C ALA A 7 -10.83 -13.10 3.14
N SER A 8 -11.51 -13.95 2.35
CA SER A 8 -12.21 -15.10 2.91
C SER A 8 -11.21 -16.13 3.45
N ARG A 9 -11.65 -17.01 4.35
CA ARG A 9 -10.79 -18.09 4.88
C ARG A 9 -10.23 -19.00 3.78
N ALA A 10 -11.00 -19.23 2.72
CA ALA A 10 -10.55 -20.04 1.58
C ALA A 10 -9.41 -19.34 0.82
N LEU A 11 -9.50 -18.02 0.63
CA LEU A 11 -8.46 -17.26 -0.07
C LEU A 11 -7.20 -17.10 0.79
N LEU A 12 -7.34 -16.99 2.11
CA LEU A 12 -6.22 -16.89 3.04
C LEU A 12 -5.27 -18.10 2.98
N ALA A 13 -5.75 -19.28 2.57
CA ALA A 13 -4.91 -20.47 2.41
C ALA A 13 -3.79 -20.30 1.36
N TYR A 14 -3.95 -19.35 0.44
CA TYR A 14 -3.00 -19.06 -0.65
C TYR A 14 -2.17 -17.81 -0.40
N TYR A 15 -2.31 -17.17 0.76
CA TYR A 15 -1.66 -15.89 1.06
C TYR A 15 -0.16 -16.04 1.25
N GLN A 16 0.62 -15.29 0.47
CA GLN A 16 2.09 -15.26 0.55
C GLN A 16 2.62 -14.06 1.35
N GLY A 17 1.92 -12.92 1.31
CA GLY A 17 2.38 -11.71 1.98
C GLY A 17 1.64 -10.45 1.55
N THR A 18 1.84 -9.38 2.32
CA THR A 18 1.33 -8.03 2.05
C THR A 18 2.48 -7.06 2.09
N GLN A 19 2.52 -6.16 1.12
CA GLN A 19 3.47 -5.06 1.03
C GLN A 19 2.71 -3.74 1.08
N ILE A 20 3.34 -2.75 1.72
CA ILE A 20 2.87 -1.37 1.75
C ILE A 20 3.98 -0.53 1.16
N HIS A 21 3.73 0.08 0.01
CA HIS A 21 4.72 0.82 -0.77
C HIS A 21 4.81 2.28 -0.31
N ASN A 22 5.27 2.50 0.92
CA ASN A 22 5.39 3.84 1.51
C ASN A 22 6.40 4.73 0.76
N GLU A 23 7.33 4.13 0.02
CA GLU A 23 8.31 4.83 -0.81
C GLU A 23 7.70 5.65 -1.95
N ILE A 24 6.44 5.38 -2.31
CA ILE A 24 5.71 6.08 -3.36
C ILE A 24 5.01 7.33 -2.82
N VAL A 25 4.75 7.38 -1.50
CA VAL A 25 4.09 8.52 -0.87
C VAL A 25 5.13 9.61 -0.59
N PRO A 26 4.84 10.88 -0.97
CA PRO A 26 5.73 11.99 -0.64
C PRO A 26 5.97 12.13 0.86
N ASP A 27 7.16 12.59 1.22
CA ASP A 27 7.46 12.97 2.59
C ASP A 27 6.74 14.28 2.94
N GLU A 28 5.70 14.18 3.77
CA GLU A 28 4.93 15.33 4.26
C GLU A 28 5.55 16.00 5.50
N SER A 29 6.76 15.58 5.93
CA SER A 29 7.45 16.30 6.98
C SER A 29 7.75 17.74 6.54
N GLY A 30 7.74 18.68 7.50
CA GLY A 30 7.85 20.12 7.22
C GLY A 30 9.10 20.53 6.42
N ALA A 31 10.12 19.68 6.34
CA ALA A 31 11.33 19.91 5.55
C ALA A 31 11.14 19.67 4.03
N PHE A 32 10.14 18.88 3.63
CA PHE A 32 9.90 18.46 2.25
C PHE A 32 8.50 18.81 1.73
N HIS A 33 7.67 19.43 2.58
CA HIS A 33 6.29 19.82 2.30
C HIS A 33 6.11 20.86 1.18
N THR A 34 7.20 21.40 0.63
CA THR A 34 7.21 22.39 -0.47
C THR A 34 7.27 21.73 -1.85
N ASP A 35 7.49 20.43 -1.93
CA ASP A 35 7.63 19.71 -3.20
C ASP A 35 6.23 19.52 -3.82
N ALA A 36 5.89 20.33 -4.82
CA ALA A 36 4.67 20.17 -5.61
C ALA A 36 4.83 19.01 -6.60
N LYS A 37 5.11 17.82 -6.09
CA LYS A 37 4.88 16.59 -6.83
C LYS A 37 3.36 16.45 -6.88
N PHE A 38 2.83 16.12 -8.06
CA PHE A 38 1.44 15.70 -8.20
C PHE A 38 1.45 14.19 -7.97
N PRO A 39 1.45 13.66 -6.73
CA PRO A 39 1.25 12.24 -6.57
C PRO A 39 -0.17 11.94 -7.07
N GLU A 40 -0.33 10.84 -7.81
CA GLU A 40 -1.65 10.39 -8.23
C GLU A 40 -2.55 10.04 -7.02
N SER A 41 -1.95 9.86 -5.82
CA SER A 41 -2.63 9.58 -4.56
C SER A 41 -1.77 9.96 -3.34
N ASP A 42 -2.43 10.37 -2.26
CA ASP A 42 -1.91 10.60 -0.90
C ASP A 42 -1.87 9.34 -0.02
N HIS A 43 -2.22 8.18 -0.58
CA HIS A 43 -2.20 6.89 0.11
C HIS A 43 -1.12 5.97 -0.47
N ALA A 44 -0.46 5.18 0.39
CA ALA A 44 0.47 4.17 -0.08
C ALA A 44 -0.29 2.97 -0.65
N PRO A 45 0.11 2.42 -1.81
CA PRO A 45 -0.46 1.18 -2.32
C PRO A 45 -0.26 0.02 -1.34
N VAL A 46 -1.33 -0.74 -1.11
CA VAL A 46 -1.31 -1.98 -0.34
C VAL A 46 -1.53 -3.16 -1.28
N VAL A 47 -0.55 -4.07 -1.34
CA VAL A 47 -0.55 -5.21 -2.28
C VAL A 47 -0.48 -6.50 -1.50
N ALA A 48 -1.48 -7.37 -1.66
CA ALA A 48 -1.43 -8.75 -1.16
C ALA A 48 -1.15 -9.72 -2.32
N THR A 49 -0.25 -10.67 -2.09
CA THR A 49 0.07 -11.74 -3.04
C THR A 49 -0.57 -13.04 -2.60
N PHE A 50 -1.22 -13.72 -3.55
CA PHE A 50 -1.80 -15.04 -3.37
C PHE A 50 -1.26 -15.97 -4.46
N GLU A 51 -0.78 -17.15 -4.08
CA GLU A 51 -0.28 -18.15 -5.03
C GLU A 51 -1.32 -19.25 -5.19
N LEU A 52 -2.03 -19.19 -6.30
CA LEU A 52 -2.95 -20.23 -6.74
C LEU A 52 -2.15 -21.13 -7.69
N GLU A 53 -2.20 -22.45 -7.46
CA GLU A 53 -1.53 -23.45 -8.32
C GLU A 53 -1.82 -23.25 -9.81
#